data_AF-A0A2T4G949-F1
#
_entry.id   AF-A0A2T4G949-F1
#
_cell.length_a   1.000
_cell.length_b   1.000
_cell.length_c   1.000
_cell.angle_alpha   90.00
_cell.angle_beta   90.00
_cell.angle_gamma   90.00
#
_symmetry.space_group_name_H-M   'P 1'
#
loop_
_entity.id
_entity.type
_entity.pdbx_description
1 polymer ?
#
loop_
_entity_poly.entity_id
_entity_poly.type
_entity_poly.pdbx_seq_one_letter_code
_entity_poly.pdbx_strand_id
1 'polypeptide(L)'
;MSSSDVVNAQLQNQISTTDFNKFDQFLESLGLPKENILAVPAERQVIQENFPRFVMSLPPELKRDSRYLSKFAAASAIGLFDAALNYVWNEVVLNLRKKTIIYGLELFFDAAVGGKFRDLFSSEADLSGLKDKVLLDSCHKLELISEITYKKLTHILIMRNDIGASHPNDANINAFELMGWLQTCVQEVINDTPSAAALQVKAFVENLRNQTTVIDVSTLQHMQGAIKELHTRNCDNVLQTIFGMYISAGANNILKKNISLVSPFVWASSDDNLKYKLGVQLDGYRANLHNEKFADGNEFFEFCNGNKYKSLEARVIIIDELVDELLSAHNGWNNFYNEVPPARKLLSYIVSEADIPHERRDKIIRAILICRVGNGVSYNAGVSPAGRPVYDSFIAKLGDDNVVQALVAFYRPELHVVLSNQYCKINAVQILNDMRKNVISDKLKQIVDYLVANAVNLEKVMKSTEFKALAATHINFG
;
A
#
# COMPACT_ATOMS: atom_id res chain seq x y z
N MET A 1 31.62 19.95 -36.20
CA MET A 1 31.14 20.48 -37.50
C MET A 1 30.57 21.86 -37.25
N SER A 2 30.88 22.84 -38.09
CA SER A 2 30.35 24.20 -37.93
C SER A 2 28.84 24.20 -38.22
N SER A 3 28.08 25.14 -37.64
CA SER A 3 26.64 25.26 -37.90
C SER A 3 26.31 25.43 -39.40
N SER A 4 27.23 25.99 -40.17
CA SER A 4 27.19 26.09 -41.64
C SER A 4 27.37 24.75 -42.36
N ASP A 5 28.18 23.84 -41.84
CA ASP A 5 28.36 22.49 -42.43
C ASP A 5 27.15 21.59 -42.18
N VAL A 6 26.45 21.80 -41.07
CA VAL A 6 25.19 21.10 -40.75
C VAL A 6 24.05 21.58 -41.66
N VAL A 7 24.00 22.87 -41.98
CA VAL A 7 23.00 23.44 -42.91
C VAL A 7 23.25 23.00 -44.35
N ASN A 8 24.50 22.87 -44.79
CA ASN A 8 24.81 22.37 -46.13
C ASN A 8 24.54 20.86 -46.28
N ALA A 9 24.73 20.06 -45.23
CA ALA A 9 24.31 18.65 -45.21
C ALA A 9 22.77 18.47 -45.17
N GLN A 10 22.03 19.47 -44.66
CA GLN A 10 20.55 19.46 -44.62
C GLN A 10 19.90 19.58 -46.00
N LEU A 11 20.57 20.18 -47.00
CA LEU A 11 20.04 20.36 -48.35
C LEU A 11 20.28 19.15 -49.27
N GLN A 12 21.30 18.32 -49.01
CA GLN A 12 21.66 17.19 -49.90
C GLN A 12 20.93 15.88 -49.60
N ASN A 13 20.25 15.74 -48.44
CA ASN A 13 19.61 14.48 -48.00
C ASN A 13 18.09 14.59 -47.78
N GLN A 14 17.43 15.61 -48.34
CA GLN A 14 15.97 15.61 -48.38
C GLN A 14 15.49 14.57 -49.39
N ILE A 15 14.70 13.59 -48.93
CA ILE A 15 13.94 12.72 -49.83
C ILE A 15 13.07 13.66 -50.66
N SER A 16 13.36 13.76 -51.95
CA SER A 16 12.71 14.75 -52.81
C SER A 16 11.22 14.43 -52.89
N THR A 17 10.35 15.44 -52.79
CA THR A 17 8.88 15.33 -52.96
C THR A 17 8.49 14.54 -54.22
N THR A 18 9.36 14.56 -55.22
CA THR A 18 9.27 13.83 -56.49
C THR A 18 9.20 12.30 -56.34
N ASP A 19 9.75 11.69 -55.29
CA ASP A 19 9.77 10.22 -55.13
C ASP A 19 8.47 9.66 -54.52
N PHE A 20 7.75 10.46 -53.73
CA PHE A 20 6.47 10.03 -53.14
C PHE A 20 5.30 10.12 -54.11
N ASN A 21 5.34 11.06 -55.05
CA ASN A 21 4.39 11.12 -56.16
C ASN A 21 4.45 9.86 -57.05
N LYS A 22 5.60 9.17 -57.10
CA LYS A 22 5.72 7.90 -57.82
C LYS A 22 4.95 6.77 -57.13
N PHE A 23 4.78 6.82 -55.80
CA PHE A 23 3.96 5.85 -55.09
C PHE A 23 2.47 6.05 -55.37
N ASP A 24 2.02 7.30 -55.47
CA ASP A 24 0.65 7.61 -55.90
C ASP A 24 0.40 7.10 -57.33
N GLN A 25 1.35 7.32 -58.25
CA GLN A 25 1.30 6.80 -59.63
C GLN A 25 1.35 5.26 -59.68
N PHE A 26 2.08 4.63 -58.77
CA PHE A 26 2.13 3.17 -58.66
C PHE A 26 0.76 2.61 -58.27
N LEU A 27 0.10 3.18 -57.26
CA LEU A 27 -1.26 2.78 -56.89
C LEU A 27 -2.25 2.97 -58.04
N GLU A 28 -2.17 4.11 -58.75
CA GLU A 28 -2.98 4.37 -59.95
C GLU A 28 -2.73 3.33 -61.04
N SER A 29 -1.46 2.97 -61.31
CA SER A 29 -1.11 1.96 -62.32
C SER A 29 -1.64 0.57 -62.01
N LEU A 30 -1.88 0.28 -60.73
CA LEU A 30 -2.50 -0.95 -60.24
C LEU A 30 -4.03 -0.86 -60.15
N GLY A 31 -4.62 0.31 -60.42
CA GLY A 31 -6.06 0.55 -60.27
C GLY A 31 -6.53 0.58 -58.81
N LEU A 32 -5.63 0.86 -57.87
CA LEU A 32 -5.92 0.92 -56.43
C LEU A 32 -6.29 2.35 -55.99
N PRO A 33 -7.21 2.50 -55.01
CA PRO A 33 -7.56 3.79 -54.48
C PRO A 33 -6.40 4.42 -53.70
N LYS A 34 -6.28 5.75 -53.80
CA LYS A 34 -5.35 6.57 -52.98
C LYS A 34 -6.07 7.62 -52.14
N GLU A 35 -7.26 8.02 -52.56
CA GLU A 35 -8.10 9.00 -51.88
C GLU A 35 -8.61 8.43 -50.57
N ASN A 36 -8.62 9.24 -49.50
CA ASN A 36 -8.95 8.83 -48.13
C ASN A 36 -8.09 7.67 -47.58
N ILE A 37 -6.96 7.38 -48.21
CA ILE A 37 -5.97 6.40 -47.74
C ILE A 37 -4.64 7.10 -47.49
N LEU A 38 -4.18 7.89 -48.46
CA LEU A 38 -2.96 8.67 -48.34
C LEU A 38 -3.29 10.15 -48.13
N ALA A 39 -2.61 10.76 -47.17
CA ALA A 39 -2.66 12.20 -46.93
C ALA A 39 -2.30 12.96 -48.22
N VAL A 40 -2.91 14.12 -48.42
CA VAL A 40 -2.64 14.97 -49.59
C VAL A 40 -1.20 15.50 -49.56
N PRO A 41 -0.61 15.86 -50.73
CA PRO A 41 0.80 16.29 -50.79
C PRO A 41 1.16 17.45 -49.85
N ALA A 42 0.25 18.39 -49.61
CA ALA A 42 0.45 19.50 -48.69
C ALA A 42 0.70 19.03 -47.24
N GLU A 43 -0.08 18.05 -46.76
CA GLU A 43 0.10 17.46 -45.44
C GLU A 43 1.43 16.71 -45.33
N ARG A 44 1.80 15.97 -46.38
CA ARG A 44 3.10 15.26 -46.43
C ARG A 44 4.27 16.23 -46.37
N GLN A 45 4.17 17.38 -47.04
CA GLN A 45 5.20 18.41 -47.02
C GLN A 45 5.41 18.97 -45.60
N VAL A 46 4.33 19.21 -44.85
CA VAL A 46 4.42 19.66 -43.45
C VAL A 46 5.22 18.65 -42.61
N ILE A 47 4.98 17.35 -42.77
CA ILE A 47 5.76 16.32 -42.07
C ILE A 47 7.24 16.36 -42.51
N GLN A 48 7.52 16.41 -43.80
CA GLN A 48 8.88 16.40 -44.34
C GLN A 48 9.74 17.57 -43.84
N GLU A 49 9.13 18.74 -43.66
CA GLU A 49 9.84 19.93 -43.16
C GLU A 49 10.08 19.88 -41.65
N ASN A 50 9.13 19.34 -40.87
CA ASN A 50 9.14 19.45 -39.42
C ASN A 50 9.71 18.20 -38.71
N PHE A 51 9.44 17.01 -39.22
CA PHE A 51 9.86 15.75 -38.58
C PHE A 51 11.39 15.61 -38.45
N PRO A 52 12.22 15.90 -39.47
CA PRO A 52 13.66 15.80 -39.33
C PRO A 52 14.21 16.73 -38.25
N ARG A 53 13.70 17.97 -38.17
CA ARG A 53 14.10 18.93 -37.14
C ARG A 53 13.77 18.42 -35.74
N PHE A 54 12.57 17.87 -35.57
CA PHE A 54 12.14 17.27 -34.31
C PHE A 54 13.06 16.10 -33.91
N VAL A 55 13.29 15.14 -34.80
CA VAL A 55 14.15 13.97 -34.51
C VAL A 55 15.59 14.38 -34.18
N MET A 56 16.15 15.37 -34.90
CA MET A 56 17.51 15.83 -34.63
C MET A 56 17.68 16.42 -33.23
N SER A 57 16.61 16.97 -32.64
CA SER A 57 16.63 17.47 -31.26
C SER A 57 16.64 16.37 -30.19
N LEU A 58 16.36 15.11 -30.57
CA LEU A 58 16.30 13.99 -29.62
C LEU A 58 17.70 13.47 -29.24
N PRO A 59 17.88 12.92 -28.03
CA PRO A 59 19.14 12.32 -27.60
C PRO A 59 19.61 11.18 -28.54
N PRO A 60 20.93 11.00 -28.74
CA PRO A 60 21.48 9.95 -29.62
C PRO A 60 21.04 8.54 -29.24
N GLU A 61 20.96 8.24 -27.94
CA GLU A 61 20.58 6.93 -27.41
C GLU A 61 19.15 6.55 -27.79
N LEU A 62 18.22 7.50 -27.63
CA LEU A 62 16.82 7.33 -28.00
C LEU A 62 16.69 7.07 -29.51
N LYS A 63 17.42 7.82 -30.34
CA LYS A 63 17.41 7.64 -31.81
C LYS A 63 17.86 6.25 -32.24
N ARG A 64 18.91 5.70 -31.61
CA ARG A 64 19.48 4.39 -31.99
C ARG A 64 18.51 3.25 -31.78
N ASP A 65 17.72 3.32 -30.71
CA ASP A 65 16.89 2.19 -30.26
C ASP A 65 15.41 2.32 -30.67
N SER A 66 15.01 3.45 -31.29
CA SER A 66 13.62 3.76 -31.65
C SER A 66 13.18 3.17 -33.00
N ARG A 67 12.99 1.85 -33.05
CA ARG A 67 12.53 1.14 -34.25
C ARG A 67 11.18 1.67 -34.77
N TYR A 68 10.23 2.01 -33.91
CA TYR A 68 8.92 2.47 -34.38
C TYR A 68 8.92 3.93 -34.80
N LEU A 69 9.84 4.78 -34.32
CA LEU A 69 10.04 6.11 -34.89
C LEU A 69 10.53 6.03 -36.35
N SER A 70 11.38 5.05 -36.68
CA SER A 70 11.77 4.81 -38.07
C SER A 70 10.59 4.35 -38.94
N LYS A 71 9.70 3.49 -38.40
CA LYS A 71 8.47 3.09 -39.11
C LYS A 71 7.48 4.26 -39.26
N PHE A 72 7.36 5.09 -38.24
CA PHE A 72 6.58 6.34 -38.29
C PHE A 72 7.09 7.24 -39.41
N ALA A 73 8.41 7.43 -39.51
CA ALA A 73 9.02 8.26 -40.56
C ALA A 73 8.66 7.74 -41.96
N ALA A 74 8.75 6.43 -42.18
CA ALA A 74 8.39 5.81 -43.46
C ALA A 74 6.89 5.97 -43.79
N ALA A 75 6.01 5.66 -42.82
CA ALA A 75 4.57 5.73 -43.02
C ALA A 75 4.08 7.18 -43.23
N SER A 76 4.58 8.12 -42.44
CA SER A 76 4.19 9.53 -42.57
C SER A 76 4.74 10.16 -43.86
N ALA A 77 5.90 9.74 -44.35
CA ALA A 77 6.45 10.25 -45.61
C ALA A 77 5.61 9.85 -46.83
N ILE A 78 5.03 8.65 -46.86
CA ILE A 78 4.11 8.19 -47.92
C ILE A 78 2.67 8.67 -47.71
N GLY A 79 2.36 9.33 -46.59
CA GLY A 79 1.03 9.84 -46.27
C GLY A 79 0.10 8.88 -45.53
N LEU A 80 0.59 7.74 -45.03
CA LEU A 80 -0.21 6.76 -44.29
C LEU A 80 -0.23 7.12 -42.79
N PHE A 81 -0.97 8.17 -42.44
CA PHE A 81 -0.92 8.82 -41.12
C PHE A 81 -1.53 7.98 -39.99
N ASP A 82 -2.54 7.17 -40.28
CA ASP A 82 -3.14 6.20 -39.35
C ASP A 82 -2.13 5.12 -38.94
N ALA A 83 -1.34 4.60 -39.89
CA ALA A 83 -0.26 3.66 -39.62
C ALA A 83 0.88 4.33 -38.85
N ALA A 84 1.20 5.59 -39.20
CA ALA A 84 2.19 6.36 -38.47
C ALA A 84 1.79 6.51 -36.99
N LEU A 85 0.56 6.93 -36.70
CA LEU A 85 0.03 7.04 -35.34
C LEU A 85 0.13 5.71 -34.57
N ASN A 86 -0.23 4.61 -35.23
CA ASN A 86 -0.07 3.25 -34.68
C ASN A 86 1.37 2.94 -34.27
N TYR A 87 2.35 3.30 -35.10
CA TYR A 87 3.75 3.06 -34.79
C TYR A 87 4.24 3.89 -33.60
N VAL A 88 3.89 5.18 -33.51
CA VAL A 88 4.23 5.99 -32.34
C VAL A 88 3.59 5.43 -31.06
N TRP A 89 2.33 5.00 -31.15
CA TRP A 89 1.65 4.39 -30.01
C TRP A 89 2.33 3.10 -29.53
N ASN A 90 2.80 2.26 -30.46
CA ASN A 90 3.58 1.07 -30.10
C ASN A 90 4.88 1.42 -29.34
N GLU A 91 5.54 2.53 -29.70
CA GLU A 91 6.72 3.01 -28.97
C GLU A 91 6.35 3.47 -27.54
N VAL A 92 5.21 4.15 -27.38
CA VAL A 92 4.65 4.52 -26.05
C VAL A 92 4.40 3.27 -25.21
N VAL A 93 3.72 2.25 -25.74
CA VAL A 93 3.43 0.99 -25.04
C VAL A 93 4.72 0.31 -24.59
N LEU A 94 5.73 0.24 -25.46
CA LEU A 94 7.02 -0.33 -25.09
C LEU A 94 7.72 0.45 -23.97
N ASN A 95 7.66 1.77 -24.00
CA ASN A 95 8.27 2.60 -22.97
C ASN A 95 7.54 2.48 -21.62
N LEU A 96 6.20 2.46 -21.62
CA LEU A 96 5.40 2.20 -20.42
C LEU A 96 5.69 0.82 -19.81
N ARG A 97 5.88 -0.21 -20.65
CA ARG A 97 6.32 -1.54 -20.20
C ARG A 97 7.72 -1.49 -19.57
N LYS A 98 8.67 -0.77 -20.16
CA LYS A 98 10.01 -0.57 -19.56
C LYS A 98 9.92 0.12 -18.20
N LYS A 99 9.12 1.20 -18.08
CA LYS A 99 8.86 1.89 -16.80
C LYS A 99 8.27 0.92 -15.77
N THR A 100 7.33 0.09 -16.18
CA THR A 100 6.70 -0.95 -15.36
C THR A 100 7.71 -1.98 -14.84
N ILE A 101 8.60 -2.46 -15.71
CA ILE A 101 9.67 -3.41 -15.35
C ILE A 101 10.61 -2.79 -14.32
N ILE A 102 11.00 -1.53 -14.53
CA ILE A 102 11.87 -0.78 -13.61
C ILE A 102 11.20 -0.59 -12.24
N TYR A 103 9.90 -0.32 -12.23
CA TYR A 103 9.14 -0.09 -11.01
C TYR A 103 8.88 -1.37 -10.20
N GLY A 104 8.63 -2.48 -10.88
CA GLY A 104 8.36 -3.78 -10.26
C GLY A 104 7.07 -4.41 -10.79
N LEU A 105 7.20 -5.61 -11.36
CA LEU A 105 6.10 -6.33 -12.02
C LEU A 105 5.00 -6.76 -11.04
N GLU A 106 5.37 -7.18 -9.84
CA GLU A 106 4.43 -7.74 -8.87
C GLU A 106 3.38 -6.69 -8.44
N LEU A 107 3.86 -5.49 -8.06
CA LEU A 107 3.03 -4.34 -7.73
C LEU A 107 2.15 -3.92 -8.91
N PHE A 108 2.76 -3.92 -10.10
CA PHE A 108 2.05 -3.54 -11.30
C PHE A 108 0.90 -4.49 -11.62
N PHE A 109 1.14 -5.80 -11.61
CA PHE A 109 0.10 -6.79 -11.87
C PHE A 109 -0.97 -6.81 -10.78
N ASP A 110 -0.64 -6.52 -9.52
CA ASP A 110 -1.65 -6.37 -8.46
C ASP A 110 -2.61 -5.19 -8.73
N ALA A 111 -2.12 -4.13 -9.35
CA ALA A 111 -2.93 -2.97 -9.72
C ALA A 111 -3.68 -3.17 -11.05
N ALA A 112 -3.07 -3.90 -11.98
CA ALA A 112 -3.56 -4.08 -13.35
C ALA A 112 -4.54 -5.25 -13.50
N VAL A 113 -4.34 -6.32 -12.73
CA VAL A 113 -5.05 -7.60 -12.87
C VAL A 113 -5.64 -8.02 -11.53
N GLY A 114 -6.97 -7.99 -11.43
CA GLY A 114 -7.69 -8.37 -10.23
C GLY A 114 -8.06 -9.86 -10.17
N GLY A 115 -8.13 -10.40 -8.95
CA GLY A 115 -8.77 -11.67 -8.66
C GLY A 115 -8.07 -12.89 -9.28
N LYS A 116 -8.86 -13.79 -9.88
CA LYS A 116 -8.42 -15.14 -10.30
C LYS A 116 -7.38 -15.15 -11.43
N PHE A 117 -7.22 -14.06 -12.16
CA PHE A 117 -6.26 -14.00 -13.27
C PHE A 117 -4.87 -13.55 -12.84
N ARG A 118 -4.70 -13.08 -11.60
CA ARG A 118 -3.44 -12.51 -11.12
C ARG A 118 -2.28 -13.51 -11.17
N ASP A 119 -2.55 -14.79 -10.92
CA ASP A 119 -1.54 -15.85 -10.93
C ASP A 119 -0.99 -16.14 -12.33
N LEU A 120 -1.68 -15.69 -13.40
CA LEU A 120 -1.24 -15.85 -14.79
C LEU A 120 -0.22 -14.78 -15.21
N PHE A 121 0.02 -13.76 -14.40
CA PHE A 121 0.91 -12.64 -14.72
C PHE A 121 2.03 -12.52 -13.69
N SER A 122 3.26 -12.82 -14.09
CA SER A 122 4.41 -12.82 -13.16
C SER A 122 5.72 -12.36 -13.79
N SER A 123 5.84 -12.46 -15.10
CA SER A 123 7.06 -12.16 -15.87
C SER A 123 6.88 -10.94 -16.77
N GLU A 124 8.00 -10.42 -17.29
CA GLU A 124 7.98 -9.31 -18.26
C GLU A 124 7.21 -9.67 -19.54
N ALA A 125 7.24 -10.95 -19.93
CA ALA A 125 6.53 -11.45 -21.11
C ALA A 125 5.01 -11.29 -20.97
N ASP A 126 4.49 -11.40 -19.75
CA ASP A 126 3.05 -11.35 -19.47
C ASP A 126 2.48 -9.93 -19.63
N LEU A 127 3.33 -8.89 -19.63
CA LEU A 127 2.90 -7.52 -19.95
C LEU A 127 2.30 -7.39 -21.36
N SER A 128 2.65 -8.32 -22.27
CA SER A 128 2.07 -8.38 -23.61
C SER A 128 0.60 -8.80 -23.64
N GLY A 129 0.14 -9.52 -22.61
CA GLY A 129 -1.25 -9.97 -22.48
C GLY A 129 -2.21 -8.88 -21.99
N LEU A 130 -1.69 -7.71 -21.58
CA LEU A 130 -2.51 -6.60 -21.13
C LEU A 130 -2.99 -5.75 -22.31
N LYS A 131 -4.24 -5.31 -22.24
CA LYS A 131 -4.77 -4.28 -23.14
C LYS A 131 -4.05 -2.95 -22.86
N ASP A 132 -3.77 -2.17 -23.91
CA ASP A 132 -3.08 -0.87 -23.79
C ASP A 132 -3.78 0.09 -22.81
N LYS A 133 -5.11 0.08 -22.78
CA LYS A 133 -5.87 0.89 -21.81
C LYS A 133 -5.61 0.46 -20.37
N VAL A 134 -5.54 -0.85 -20.11
CA VAL A 134 -5.23 -1.38 -18.77
C VAL A 134 -3.81 -1.03 -18.36
N LEU A 135 -2.85 -1.14 -19.30
CA LEU A 135 -1.47 -0.71 -19.07
C LEU A 135 -1.42 0.78 -18.69
N LEU A 136 -2.05 1.64 -19.48
CA LEU A 136 -2.10 3.08 -19.27
C LEU A 136 -2.75 3.46 -17.93
N ASP A 137 -3.91 2.87 -17.63
CA ASP A 137 -4.65 3.11 -16.38
C ASP A 137 -3.84 2.68 -15.16
N SER A 138 -3.12 1.57 -15.27
CA SER A 138 -2.28 1.05 -14.18
C SER A 138 -1.04 1.89 -13.99
N CYS A 139 -0.39 2.34 -15.07
CA CYS A 139 0.70 3.31 -15.00
C CYS A 139 0.25 4.60 -14.30
N HIS A 140 -0.95 5.10 -14.59
CA HIS A 140 -1.48 6.27 -13.90
C HIS A 140 -1.81 6.00 -12.43
N LYS A 141 -2.51 4.90 -12.12
CA LYS A 141 -2.83 4.48 -10.74
C LYS A 141 -1.58 4.30 -9.89
N LEU A 142 -0.47 3.91 -10.48
CA LEU A 142 0.83 3.73 -9.81
C LEU A 142 1.71 4.97 -9.88
N GLU A 143 1.20 6.08 -10.41
CA GLU A 143 1.91 7.36 -10.59
C GLU A 143 3.20 7.23 -11.42
N LEU A 144 3.27 6.24 -12.32
CA LEU A 144 4.33 6.11 -13.32
C LEU A 144 4.23 7.19 -14.40
N ILE A 145 3.04 7.77 -14.55
CA ILE A 145 2.76 8.92 -15.41
C ILE A 145 1.85 9.90 -14.68
N SER A 146 2.01 11.18 -14.98
CA SER A 146 1.19 12.25 -14.39
C SER A 146 -0.27 12.16 -14.86
N GLU A 147 -1.20 12.76 -14.10
CA GLU A 147 -2.61 12.90 -14.49
C GLU A 147 -2.77 13.64 -15.84
N ILE A 148 -1.94 14.65 -16.09
CA ILE A 148 -1.97 15.43 -17.34
C ILE A 148 -1.54 14.53 -18.51
N THR A 149 -0.42 13.83 -18.36
CA THR A 149 0.09 12.89 -19.35
C THR A 149 -0.90 11.76 -19.61
N TYR A 150 -1.52 11.21 -18.55
CA TYR A 150 -2.56 10.20 -18.66
C TYR A 150 -3.76 10.67 -19.50
N LYS A 151 -4.25 11.90 -19.30
CA LYS A 151 -5.33 12.48 -20.11
C LYS A 151 -4.95 12.62 -21.57
N LYS A 152 -3.75 13.17 -21.84
CA LYS A 152 -3.23 13.32 -23.22
C LYS A 152 -3.11 11.97 -23.92
N LEU A 153 -2.49 10.98 -23.28
CA LEU A 153 -2.32 9.64 -23.84
C LEU A 153 -3.65 8.90 -24.00
N THR A 154 -4.61 9.09 -23.08
CA THR A 154 -5.95 8.51 -23.22
C THR A 154 -6.65 9.05 -24.45
N HIS A 155 -6.56 10.36 -24.70
CA HIS A 155 -7.11 10.93 -25.93
C HIS A 155 -6.45 10.35 -27.18
N ILE A 156 -5.11 10.28 -27.21
CA ILE A 156 -4.36 9.69 -28.35
C ILE A 156 -4.77 8.23 -28.59
N LEU A 157 -4.92 7.43 -27.53
CA LEU A 157 -5.36 6.03 -27.62
C LEU A 157 -6.77 5.92 -28.20
N ILE A 158 -7.70 6.78 -27.78
CA ILE A 158 -9.06 6.83 -28.32
C ILE A 158 -9.00 7.16 -29.82
N MET A 159 -8.33 8.25 -30.19
CA MET A 159 -8.21 8.66 -31.60
C MET A 159 -7.55 7.56 -32.46
N ARG A 160 -6.52 6.88 -31.93
CA ARG A 160 -5.86 5.77 -32.61
C ARG A 160 -6.78 4.57 -32.85
N ASN A 161 -7.66 4.26 -31.88
CA ASN A 161 -8.59 3.14 -32.02
C ASN A 161 -9.76 3.48 -32.96
N ASP A 162 -10.20 4.73 -32.94
CA ASP A 162 -11.36 5.17 -33.73
C ASP A 162 -10.98 5.51 -35.19
N ILE A 163 -9.75 5.99 -35.43
CA ILE A 163 -9.23 6.30 -36.79
C ILE A 163 -8.45 5.12 -37.39
N GLY A 164 -8.09 4.12 -36.59
CA GLY A 164 -7.30 2.98 -37.06
C GLY A 164 -7.99 2.19 -38.18
N ALA A 165 -7.17 1.65 -39.10
CA ALA A 165 -7.58 0.86 -40.28
C ALA A 165 -8.51 -0.35 -40.03
N SER A 166 -8.81 -0.68 -38.78
CA SER A 166 -9.70 -1.78 -38.39
C SER A 166 -11.20 -1.46 -38.49
N HIS A 167 -11.57 -0.18 -38.65
CA HIS A 167 -12.97 0.24 -38.80
C HIS A 167 -13.14 1.20 -39.99
N PRO A 168 -14.18 1.04 -40.84
CA PRO A 168 -14.46 2.00 -41.91
C PRO A 168 -14.75 3.38 -41.30
N ASN A 169 -13.91 4.36 -41.62
CA ASN A 169 -14.00 5.71 -41.07
C ASN A 169 -13.56 6.72 -42.14
N ASP A 170 -14.31 7.81 -42.29
CA ASP A 170 -14.01 8.93 -43.21
C ASP A 170 -13.12 10.01 -42.56
N ALA A 171 -12.75 9.86 -41.29
CA ALA A 171 -11.94 10.81 -40.54
C ALA A 171 -10.47 10.68 -40.92
N ASN A 172 -9.91 11.76 -41.45
CA ASN A 172 -8.50 11.88 -41.81
C ASN A 172 -7.73 12.64 -40.72
N ILE A 173 -6.55 12.15 -40.36
CA ILE A 173 -5.60 12.83 -39.49
C ILE A 173 -4.89 13.90 -40.33
N ASN A 174 -4.77 15.14 -39.84
CA ASN A 174 -3.90 16.13 -40.48
C ASN A 174 -2.47 16.10 -39.91
N ALA A 175 -1.51 16.70 -40.62
CA ALA A 175 -0.10 16.63 -40.27
C ALA A 175 0.23 17.31 -38.94
N PHE A 176 -0.47 18.38 -38.58
CA PHE A 176 -0.25 19.07 -37.31
C PHE A 176 -0.75 18.25 -36.12
N GLU A 177 -1.89 17.57 -36.25
CA GLU A 177 -2.38 16.61 -35.25
C GLU A 177 -1.38 15.48 -35.06
N LEU A 178 -0.95 14.85 -36.16
CA LEU A 178 0.01 13.75 -36.11
C LEU A 178 1.33 14.18 -35.46
N MET A 179 1.87 15.35 -35.82
CA MET A 179 3.09 15.90 -35.23
C MET A 179 2.89 16.28 -33.76
N GLY A 180 1.74 16.84 -33.38
CA GLY A 180 1.42 17.16 -31.99
C GLY A 180 1.33 15.92 -31.11
N TRP A 181 0.72 14.84 -31.62
CA TRP A 181 0.70 13.55 -30.93
C TRP A 181 2.08 12.92 -30.85
N LEU A 182 2.87 12.93 -31.93
CA LEU A 182 4.27 12.48 -31.92
C LEU A 182 5.06 13.23 -30.84
N GLN A 183 4.98 14.55 -30.82
CA GLN A 183 5.69 15.39 -29.87
C GLN A 183 5.30 15.04 -28.44
N THR A 184 4.00 14.92 -28.16
CA THR A 184 3.49 14.56 -26.83
C THR A 184 4.02 13.19 -26.38
N CYS A 185 3.88 12.17 -27.23
CA CYS A 185 4.36 10.81 -26.95
C CYS A 185 5.86 10.78 -26.68
N VAL A 186 6.64 11.52 -27.48
CA VAL A 186 8.09 11.52 -27.35
C VAL A 186 8.55 12.30 -26.12
N GLN A 187 8.02 13.49 -25.88
CA GLN A 187 8.48 14.35 -24.79
C GLN A 187 8.01 13.86 -23.42
N GLU A 188 6.77 13.37 -23.31
CA GLU A 188 6.16 13.01 -22.01
C GLU A 188 6.32 11.53 -21.65
N VAL A 189 6.70 10.67 -22.60
CA VAL A 189 6.84 9.23 -22.33
C VAL A 189 8.18 8.70 -22.80
N ILE A 190 8.50 8.83 -24.10
CA ILE A 190 9.65 8.13 -24.69
C ILE A 190 10.97 8.69 -24.16
N ASN A 191 11.06 10.01 -24.00
CA ASN A 191 12.22 10.73 -23.46
C ASN A 191 12.13 10.97 -21.94
N ASP A 192 11.03 10.57 -21.31
CA ASP A 192 10.83 10.72 -19.86
C ASP A 192 11.60 9.60 -19.13
N THR A 193 12.69 9.97 -18.46
CA THR A 193 13.50 9.03 -17.69
C THR A 193 12.81 8.68 -16.36
N PRO A 194 12.96 7.45 -15.84
CA PRO A 194 12.45 7.13 -14.51
C PRO A 194 12.98 8.13 -13.48
N SER A 195 12.12 8.57 -12.56
CA SER A 195 12.52 9.53 -11.54
C SER A 195 13.70 9.00 -10.71
N ALA A 196 14.57 9.89 -10.25
CA ALA A 196 15.71 9.51 -9.41
C ALA A 196 15.26 8.69 -8.18
N ALA A 197 14.08 9.00 -7.62
CA ALA A 197 13.49 8.26 -6.52
C ALA A 197 13.10 6.81 -6.90
N ALA A 198 12.51 6.59 -8.08
CA ALA A 198 12.18 5.23 -8.53
C ALA A 198 13.43 4.39 -8.78
N LEU A 199 14.49 5.00 -9.34
CA LEU A 199 15.79 4.34 -9.51
C LEU A 199 16.44 4.00 -8.16
N GLN A 200 16.33 4.90 -7.17
CA GLN A 200 16.82 4.65 -5.81
C GLN A 200 16.05 3.51 -5.12
N VAL A 201 14.72 3.48 -5.24
CA VAL A 201 13.89 2.39 -4.69
C VAL A 201 14.29 1.05 -5.31
N LYS A 202 14.44 1.00 -6.64
CA LYS A 202 14.89 -0.22 -7.33
C LYS A 202 16.27 -0.66 -6.83
N ALA A 203 17.24 0.25 -6.83
CA ALA A 203 18.60 -0.04 -6.38
C ALA A 203 18.60 -0.53 -4.92
N PHE A 204 17.79 0.08 -4.06
CA PHE A 204 17.62 -0.33 -2.67
C PHE A 204 17.10 -1.76 -2.55
N VAL A 205 16.02 -2.10 -3.26
CA VAL A 205 15.43 -3.45 -3.24
C VAL A 205 16.40 -4.49 -3.78
N GLU A 206 17.10 -4.19 -4.89
CA GLU A 206 18.09 -5.09 -5.48
C GLU A 206 19.28 -5.31 -4.55
N ASN A 207 19.80 -4.25 -3.93
CA ASN A 207 20.89 -4.34 -2.96
C ASN A 207 20.46 -5.13 -1.72
N LEU A 208 19.24 -4.91 -1.20
CA LEU A 208 18.72 -5.66 -0.07
C LEU A 208 18.60 -7.16 -0.39
N ARG A 209 18.11 -7.50 -1.59
CA ARG A 209 17.96 -8.87 -2.07
C ARG A 209 19.30 -9.60 -2.21
N ASN A 210 20.30 -8.91 -2.75
CA ASN A 210 21.60 -9.49 -3.06
C ASN A 210 22.60 -9.42 -1.88
N GLN A 211 22.22 -8.78 -0.78
CA GLN A 211 23.08 -8.64 0.39
C GLN A 211 23.37 -10.02 1.02
N THR A 212 24.65 -10.31 1.23
CA THR A 212 25.14 -11.60 1.76
C THR A 212 25.48 -11.54 3.24
N THR A 213 25.45 -10.36 3.86
CA THR A 213 25.72 -10.16 5.28
C THR A 213 24.57 -9.47 6.00
N VAL A 214 24.53 -9.57 7.33
CA VAL A 214 23.55 -8.83 8.12
C VAL A 214 23.93 -7.35 8.14
N ILE A 215 22.96 -6.47 7.87
CA ILE A 215 23.16 -5.02 7.87
C ILE A 215 23.59 -4.55 9.28
N ASP A 216 24.69 -3.82 9.36
CA ASP A 216 25.19 -3.26 10.61
C ASP A 216 24.37 -2.03 11.06
N VAL A 217 24.51 -1.66 12.33
CA VAL A 217 23.73 -0.58 12.95
C VAL A 217 23.98 0.78 12.29
N SER A 218 25.21 1.06 11.85
CA SER A 218 25.55 2.36 11.25
C SER A 218 24.91 2.49 9.86
N THR A 219 24.98 1.43 9.05
CA THR A 219 24.30 1.37 7.75
C THR A 219 22.78 1.49 7.91
N LEU A 220 22.21 0.80 8.91
CA LEU A 220 20.77 0.85 9.19
C LEU A 220 20.29 2.27 9.54
N GLN A 221 21.08 3.03 10.31
CA GLN A 221 20.78 4.43 10.65
C GLN A 221 20.79 5.34 9.42
N HIS A 222 21.77 5.17 8.52
CA HIS A 222 21.80 5.90 7.25
C HIS A 222 20.59 5.57 6.37
N MET A 223 20.22 4.29 6.27
CA MET A 223 19.03 3.86 5.54
C MET A 223 17.75 4.47 6.12
N GLN A 224 17.63 4.54 7.44
CA GLN A 224 16.47 5.15 8.10
C GLN A 224 16.33 6.64 7.74
N GLY A 225 17.43 7.39 7.65
CA GLY A 225 17.42 8.78 7.21
C GLY A 225 16.88 8.90 5.78
N ALA A 226 17.41 8.11 4.86
CA ALA A 226 16.97 8.12 3.46
C ALA A 226 15.49 7.73 3.30
N ILE A 227 15.00 6.73 4.04
CA ILE A 227 13.59 6.29 4.00
C ILE A 227 12.64 7.40 4.47
N LYS A 228 13.05 8.23 5.44
CA LYS A 228 12.23 9.35 5.92
C LYS A 228 12.13 10.51 4.92
N GLU A 229 13.10 10.64 4.03
CA GLU A 229 13.10 11.66 2.97
C GLU A 229 12.32 11.21 1.73
N LEU A 230 12.04 9.90 1.59
CA LEU A 230 11.21 9.38 0.52
C LEU A 230 9.74 9.80 0.71
N HIS A 231 9.08 10.13 -0.40
CA HIS A 231 7.65 10.34 -0.43
C HIS A 231 6.90 9.07 0.03
N THR A 232 5.80 9.22 0.77
CA THR A 232 5.02 8.11 1.37
C THR A 232 4.70 7.00 0.37
N ARG A 233 4.31 7.35 -0.86
CA ARG A 233 4.00 6.37 -1.90
C ARG A 233 5.19 5.50 -2.33
N ASN A 234 6.41 6.01 -2.24
CA ASN A 234 7.62 5.20 -2.48
C ASN A 234 7.91 4.28 -1.30
N CYS A 235 7.66 4.73 -0.06
CA CYS A 235 7.72 3.87 1.12
C CYS A 235 6.73 2.72 1.02
N ASP A 236 5.51 2.99 0.54
CA ASP A 236 4.48 1.97 0.29
C ASP A 236 4.98 0.88 -0.68
N ASN A 237 5.59 1.30 -1.80
CA ASN A 237 6.16 0.37 -2.77
C ASN A 237 7.28 -0.48 -2.19
N VAL A 238 8.19 0.14 -1.43
CA VAL A 238 9.25 -0.57 -0.73
C VAL A 238 8.63 -1.57 0.24
N LEU A 239 7.63 -1.16 1.03
CA LEU A 239 6.99 -2.01 2.02
C LEU A 239 6.32 -3.24 1.40
N GLN A 240 5.54 -3.05 0.35
CA GLN A 240 4.88 -4.17 -0.34
C GLN A 240 5.91 -5.13 -0.96
N THR A 241 7.01 -4.59 -1.51
CA THR A 241 8.07 -5.40 -2.11
C THR A 241 8.86 -6.20 -1.07
N ILE A 242 9.26 -5.58 0.05
CA ILE A 242 9.99 -6.30 1.11
C ILE A 242 9.10 -7.32 1.82
N PHE A 243 7.79 -7.06 1.95
CA PHE A 243 6.84 -8.04 2.43
C PHE A 243 6.78 -9.27 1.51
N GLY A 244 6.62 -9.07 0.20
CA GLY A 244 6.63 -10.14 -0.80
C GLY A 244 7.92 -10.95 -0.81
N MET A 245 9.07 -10.27 -0.71
CA MET A 245 10.38 -10.93 -0.57
C MET A 245 10.47 -11.78 0.69
N TYR A 246 9.97 -11.28 1.82
CA TYR A 246 10.04 -11.98 3.10
C TYR A 246 9.26 -13.30 3.12
N ILE A 247 8.05 -13.30 2.56
CA ILE A 247 7.17 -14.48 2.52
C ILE A 247 7.47 -15.44 1.36
N SER A 248 8.48 -15.11 0.53
CA SER A 248 8.83 -15.95 -0.62
C SER A 248 9.56 -17.22 -0.18
N ALA A 249 9.23 -18.36 -0.78
CA ALA A 249 9.81 -19.66 -0.44
C ALA A 249 11.35 -19.76 -0.66
N GLY A 250 11.92 -18.82 -1.42
CA GLY A 250 13.36 -18.72 -1.69
C GLY A 250 14.12 -17.75 -0.78
N ALA A 251 13.45 -17.11 0.19
CA ALA A 251 14.09 -16.14 1.07
C ALA A 251 15.06 -16.82 2.04
N ASN A 252 16.35 -16.52 1.90
CA ASN A 252 17.37 -17.02 2.82
C ASN A 252 17.30 -16.30 4.19
N ASN A 253 17.90 -16.90 5.22
CA ASN A 253 17.88 -16.36 6.59
C ASN A 253 18.49 -14.96 6.72
N ILE A 254 19.49 -14.63 5.89
CA ILE A 254 20.16 -13.33 5.92
C ILE A 254 19.22 -12.25 5.36
N LEU A 255 18.55 -12.53 4.25
CA LEU A 255 17.54 -11.67 3.67
C LEU A 255 16.38 -11.45 4.64
N LYS A 256 15.83 -12.52 5.23
CA LYS A 256 14.78 -12.40 6.26
C LYS A 256 15.25 -11.54 7.44
N LYS A 257 16.49 -11.73 7.92
CA LYS A 257 17.04 -10.92 9.01
C LYS A 257 17.17 -9.46 8.61
N ASN A 258 17.71 -9.15 7.43
CA ASN A 258 17.86 -7.78 6.93
C ASN A 258 16.50 -7.10 6.76
N ILE A 259 15.52 -7.80 6.19
CA ILE A 259 14.14 -7.30 6.09
C ILE A 259 13.56 -7.01 7.48
N SER A 260 13.75 -7.88 8.48
CA SER A 260 13.25 -7.64 9.84
C SER A 260 13.84 -6.39 10.51
N LEU A 261 15.05 -6.00 10.12
CA LEU A 261 15.70 -4.78 10.62
C LEU A 261 15.19 -3.53 9.92
N VAL A 262 14.96 -3.60 8.61
CA VAL A 262 14.58 -2.46 7.76
C VAL A 262 13.09 -2.16 7.80
N SER A 263 12.26 -3.20 7.77
CA SER A 263 10.81 -3.09 7.60
C SER A 263 10.11 -2.24 8.65
N PRO A 264 10.47 -2.25 9.95
CA PRO A 264 9.82 -1.39 10.94
C PRO A 264 9.92 0.11 10.58
N PHE A 265 11.03 0.53 9.96
CA PHE A 265 11.22 1.92 9.55
C PHE A 265 10.39 2.26 8.31
N VAL A 266 10.37 1.36 7.32
CA VAL A 266 9.55 1.53 6.12
C VAL A 266 8.06 1.53 6.49
N TRP A 267 7.64 0.62 7.37
CA TRP A 267 6.28 0.51 7.89
C TRP A 267 5.81 1.81 8.55
N ALA A 268 6.65 2.44 9.37
CA ALA A 268 6.33 3.71 10.03
C ALA A 268 6.15 4.87 9.04
N SER A 269 6.85 4.85 7.90
CA SER A 269 6.76 5.87 6.84
C SER A 269 5.74 5.56 5.74
N SER A 270 5.02 4.44 5.82
CA SER A 270 4.03 3.98 4.84
C SER A 270 2.61 4.37 5.23
N ASP A 271 1.72 4.45 4.25
CA ASP A 271 0.30 4.76 4.43
C ASP A 271 -0.48 3.62 5.10
N ASP A 272 -1.52 3.97 5.84
CA ASP A 272 -2.35 3.00 6.56
C ASP A 272 -3.19 2.13 5.61
N ASN A 273 -3.61 2.65 4.44
CA ASN A 273 -4.36 1.87 3.47
C ASN A 273 -3.55 0.69 2.93
N LEU A 274 -2.26 0.88 2.68
CA LEU A 274 -1.39 -0.23 2.26
C LEU A 274 -1.29 -1.28 3.38
N LYS A 275 -1.10 -0.87 4.63
CA LYS A 275 -0.98 -1.80 5.76
C LYS A 275 -2.23 -2.66 5.92
N TYR A 276 -3.42 -2.07 5.77
CA TYR A 276 -4.68 -2.82 5.73
C TYR A 276 -4.77 -3.76 4.53
N LYS A 277 -4.31 -3.34 3.34
CA LYS A 277 -4.26 -4.19 2.15
C LYS A 277 -3.36 -5.43 2.37
N LEU A 278 -2.19 -5.25 3.00
CA LEU A 278 -1.32 -6.35 3.39
C LEU A 278 -2.00 -7.29 4.40
N GLY A 279 -2.82 -6.74 5.30
CA GLY A 279 -3.62 -7.52 6.26
C GLY A 279 -4.63 -8.43 5.55
N VAL A 280 -5.35 -7.90 4.56
CA VAL A 280 -6.28 -8.69 3.72
C VAL A 280 -5.53 -9.76 2.92
N GLN A 281 -4.36 -9.43 2.38
CA GLN A 281 -3.52 -10.39 1.66
C GLN A 281 -3.07 -11.54 2.57
N LEU A 282 -2.71 -11.24 3.83
CA LEU A 282 -2.34 -12.23 4.83
C LEU A 282 -3.48 -13.23 5.09
N ASP A 283 -4.72 -12.75 5.22
CA ASP A 283 -5.89 -13.62 5.38
C ASP A 283 -6.17 -14.46 4.13
N GLY A 284 -5.90 -13.91 2.96
CA GLY A 284 -5.91 -14.66 1.69
C GLY A 284 -4.98 -15.88 1.73
N TYR A 285 -3.80 -15.78 2.35
CA TYR A 285 -2.91 -16.94 2.51
C TYR A 285 -3.49 -18.01 3.43
N ARG A 286 -4.16 -17.60 4.52
CA ARG A 286 -4.85 -18.54 5.42
C ARG A 286 -5.99 -19.26 4.71
N ALA A 287 -6.83 -18.53 3.98
CA ALA A 287 -7.98 -19.08 3.26
C ALA A 287 -7.57 -20.08 2.16
N ASN A 288 -6.42 -19.84 1.52
CA ASN A 288 -5.88 -20.68 0.46
C ASN A 288 -4.88 -21.75 0.96
N LEU A 289 -4.80 -22.00 2.27
CA LEU A 289 -3.92 -23.01 2.89
C LEU A 289 -2.41 -22.82 2.59
N HIS A 290 -1.99 -21.59 2.30
CA HIS A 290 -0.57 -21.23 2.15
C HIS A 290 0.07 -21.01 3.53
N ASN A 291 0.19 -22.11 4.30
CA ASN A 291 0.58 -22.07 5.71
C ASN A 291 1.95 -21.41 5.97
N GLU A 292 2.95 -21.66 5.11
CA GLU A 292 4.28 -21.04 5.25
C GLU A 292 4.23 -19.53 5.03
N LYS A 293 3.59 -19.07 3.94
CA LYS A 293 3.40 -17.64 3.66
C LYS A 293 2.59 -16.96 4.76
N PHE A 294 1.59 -17.64 5.30
CA PHE A 294 0.81 -17.14 6.42
C PHE A 294 1.67 -17.02 7.68
N ALA A 295 2.49 -18.01 8.01
CA ALA A 295 3.39 -17.96 9.16
C ALA A 295 4.42 -16.83 9.04
N ASP A 296 5.11 -16.74 7.90
CA ASP A 296 6.08 -15.67 7.62
C ASP A 296 5.40 -14.29 7.62
N GLY A 297 4.21 -14.18 7.04
CA GLY A 297 3.46 -12.93 7.05
C GLY A 297 3.02 -12.51 8.46
N ASN A 298 2.70 -13.46 9.34
CA ASN A 298 2.43 -13.17 10.75
C ASN A 298 3.67 -12.65 11.47
N GLU A 299 4.83 -13.29 11.27
CA GLU A 299 6.11 -12.82 11.81
C GLU A 299 6.43 -11.39 11.35
N PHE A 300 6.18 -11.11 10.06
CA PHE A 300 6.37 -9.78 9.49
C PHE A 300 5.52 -8.71 10.17
N PHE A 301 4.24 -8.98 10.38
CA PHE A 301 3.34 -8.08 11.09
C PHE A 301 3.76 -7.89 12.55
N GLU A 302 4.29 -8.93 13.20
CA GLU A 302 4.71 -8.87 14.59
C GLU A 302 5.90 -7.93 14.79
N PHE A 303 7.00 -8.11 14.04
CA PHE A 303 8.16 -7.22 14.21
C PHE A 303 7.93 -5.79 13.70
N CYS A 304 6.94 -5.58 12.82
CA CYS A 304 6.52 -4.24 12.38
C CYS A 304 5.55 -3.55 13.33
N ASN A 305 5.11 -4.20 14.42
CA ASN A 305 3.99 -3.74 15.26
C ASN A 305 2.70 -3.48 14.44
N GLY A 306 2.47 -4.32 13.43
CA GLY A 306 1.41 -4.19 12.43
C GLY A 306 0.10 -4.91 12.77
N ASN A 307 0.02 -5.61 13.91
CA ASN A 307 -1.11 -6.50 14.23
C ASN A 307 -2.50 -5.82 14.23
N LYS A 308 -2.57 -4.51 14.51
CA LYS A 308 -3.83 -3.73 14.40
C LYS A 308 -4.40 -3.65 12.97
N TYR A 309 -3.56 -3.79 11.94
CA TYR A 309 -3.93 -3.67 10.53
C TYR A 309 -4.41 -4.98 9.90
N LYS A 310 -4.46 -6.08 10.67
CA LYS A 310 -5.11 -7.32 10.23
C LYS A 310 -6.62 -7.13 10.10
N SER A 311 -7.30 -7.97 9.30
CA SER A 311 -8.75 -7.86 9.15
C SER A 311 -9.47 -7.96 10.50
N LEU A 312 -10.63 -7.31 10.58
CA LEU A 312 -11.45 -7.34 11.79
C LEU A 312 -11.81 -8.78 12.17
N GLU A 313 -12.18 -9.61 11.19
CA GLU A 313 -12.57 -11.01 11.42
C GLU A 313 -11.42 -11.83 12.02
N ALA A 314 -10.23 -11.72 11.44
CA ALA A 314 -9.05 -12.40 11.95
C ALA A 314 -8.68 -11.91 13.36
N ARG A 315 -8.76 -10.60 13.58
CA ARG A 315 -8.49 -9.99 14.88
C ARG A 315 -9.46 -10.46 15.95
N VAL A 316 -10.77 -10.51 15.67
CA VAL A 316 -11.79 -10.98 16.62
C VAL A 316 -11.51 -12.41 17.07
N ILE A 317 -11.17 -13.31 16.15
CA ILE A 317 -10.88 -14.72 16.46
C ILE A 317 -9.62 -14.83 17.32
N ILE A 318 -8.51 -14.22 16.87
CA ILE A 318 -7.23 -14.29 17.58
C ILE A 318 -7.31 -13.64 18.96
N ILE A 319 -7.99 -12.52 19.08
CA ILE A 319 -8.20 -11.85 20.37
C ILE A 319 -9.01 -12.73 21.32
N ASP A 320 -10.06 -13.40 20.83
CA ASP A 320 -10.88 -14.29 21.66
C ASP A 320 -10.05 -15.46 22.22
N GLU A 321 -9.24 -16.09 21.37
CA GLU A 321 -8.29 -17.16 21.76
C GLU A 321 -7.26 -16.66 22.79
N LEU A 322 -6.64 -15.50 22.56
CA LEU A 322 -5.66 -14.91 23.48
C LEU A 322 -6.26 -14.52 24.83
N VAL A 323 -7.53 -14.09 24.86
CA VAL A 323 -8.24 -13.81 26.11
C VAL A 323 -8.48 -15.09 26.91
N ASP A 324 -8.84 -16.19 26.24
CA ASP A 324 -9.01 -17.49 26.90
C ASP A 324 -7.68 -18.04 27.41
N GLU A 325 -6.60 -17.91 26.63
CA GLU A 325 -5.24 -18.24 27.07
C GLU A 325 -4.82 -17.42 28.28
N LEU A 326 -5.09 -16.10 28.28
CA LEU A 326 -4.77 -15.21 29.39
C LEU A 326 -5.50 -15.63 30.67
N LEU A 327 -6.81 -15.89 30.59
CA LEU A 327 -7.61 -16.34 31.73
C LEU A 327 -7.19 -17.72 32.23
N SER A 328 -6.87 -18.64 31.33
CA SER A 328 -6.35 -19.96 31.69
C SER A 328 -5.00 -19.85 32.41
N ALA A 329 -4.08 -19.03 31.88
CA ALA A 329 -2.78 -18.77 32.50
C ALA A 329 -2.92 -18.09 33.87
N HIS A 330 -3.88 -17.16 34.01
CA HIS A 330 -4.14 -16.46 35.26
C HIS A 330 -4.64 -17.39 36.38
N ASN A 331 -5.46 -18.37 36.03
CA ASN A 331 -6.01 -19.38 36.96
C ASN A 331 -5.06 -20.57 37.17
N GLY A 332 -4.00 -20.67 36.37
CA GLY A 332 -3.03 -21.77 36.42
C GLY A 332 -1.94 -21.58 37.48
N TRP A 333 -1.10 -22.60 37.61
CA TRP A 333 0.12 -22.52 38.41
C TRP A 333 1.12 -21.53 37.79
N ASN A 334 1.91 -20.85 38.64
CA ASN A 334 2.88 -19.83 38.23
C ASN A 334 2.29 -18.73 37.34
N ASN A 335 1.03 -18.37 37.58
CA ASN A 335 0.28 -17.37 36.83
C ASN A 335 1.05 -16.06 36.63
N PHE A 336 1.78 -15.56 37.64
CA PHE A 336 2.58 -14.33 37.55
C PHE A 336 3.54 -14.31 36.36
N TYR A 337 4.09 -15.46 35.96
CA TYR A 337 4.98 -15.59 34.80
C TYR A 337 4.18 -15.90 33.52
N ASN A 338 3.24 -16.83 33.61
CA ASN A 338 2.54 -17.39 32.46
C ASN A 338 1.48 -16.46 31.85
N GLU A 339 0.93 -15.52 32.61
CA GLU A 339 -0.07 -14.56 32.10
C GLU A 339 0.55 -13.45 31.23
N VAL A 340 1.86 -13.20 31.36
CA VAL A 340 2.53 -12.07 30.70
C VAL A 340 2.64 -12.23 29.18
N PRO A 341 3.05 -13.39 28.63
CA PRO A 341 3.08 -13.59 27.18
C PRO A 341 1.72 -13.39 26.49
N PRO A 342 0.60 -14.04 26.90
CA PRO A 342 -0.68 -13.83 26.25
C PRO A 342 -1.20 -12.40 26.44
N ALA A 343 -0.95 -11.76 27.59
CA ALA A 343 -1.34 -10.36 27.82
C ALA A 343 -0.63 -9.39 26.85
N ARG A 344 0.69 -9.54 26.66
CA ARG A 344 1.45 -8.70 25.72
C ARG A 344 1.02 -8.92 24.28
N LYS A 345 0.80 -10.19 23.91
CA LYS A 345 0.34 -10.55 22.57
C LYS A 345 -1.05 -9.99 22.30
N LEU A 346 -1.98 -10.08 23.26
CA LEU A 346 -3.30 -9.47 23.18
C LEU A 346 -3.23 -7.97 22.91
N LEU A 347 -2.43 -7.22 23.70
CA LEU A 347 -2.33 -5.77 23.52
C LEU A 347 -1.60 -5.34 22.24
N SER A 348 -0.83 -6.22 21.60
CA SER A 348 -0.28 -5.92 20.27
C SER A 348 -1.37 -5.69 19.20
N TYR A 349 -2.58 -6.23 19.42
CA TYR A 349 -3.74 -6.03 18.55
C TYR A 349 -4.60 -4.83 18.96
N ILE A 350 -4.36 -4.21 20.12
CA ILE A 350 -5.18 -3.13 20.68
C ILE A 350 -4.27 -1.96 21.07
N VAL A 351 -3.93 -1.14 20.08
CA VAL A 351 -3.01 0.00 20.26
C VAL A 351 -3.76 1.23 20.81
N SER A 352 -5.00 1.42 20.37
CA SER A 352 -5.90 2.50 20.77
C SER A 352 -7.28 1.95 21.20
N GLU A 353 -8.12 2.79 21.77
CA GLU A 353 -9.48 2.38 22.17
C GLU A 353 -10.33 1.91 20.98
N ALA A 354 -10.19 2.56 19.83
CA ALA A 354 -10.91 2.22 18.60
C ALA A 354 -10.55 0.81 18.08
N ASP A 355 -9.42 0.26 18.53
CA ASP A 355 -8.99 -1.08 18.15
C ASP A 355 -9.71 -2.18 18.94
N ILE A 356 -10.50 -1.86 19.98
CA ILE A 356 -11.23 -2.86 20.76
C ILE A 356 -12.44 -3.38 19.96
N PRO A 357 -12.49 -4.67 19.56
CA PRO A 357 -13.62 -5.20 18.81
C PRO A 357 -14.90 -5.17 19.63
N HIS A 358 -15.99 -4.67 19.04
CA HIS A 358 -17.26 -4.50 19.73
C HIS A 358 -17.83 -5.83 20.23
N GLU A 359 -17.70 -6.90 19.43
CA GLU A 359 -18.23 -8.24 19.68
C GLU A 359 -17.59 -8.91 20.91
N ARG A 360 -16.35 -8.55 21.23
CA ARG A 360 -15.57 -9.14 22.33
C ARG A 360 -15.21 -8.16 23.44
N ARG A 361 -15.69 -6.91 23.35
CA ARG A 361 -15.41 -5.81 24.27
C ARG A 361 -15.57 -6.21 25.75
N ASP A 362 -16.73 -6.76 26.11
CA ASP A 362 -17.03 -7.20 27.48
C ASP A 362 -16.03 -8.25 27.98
N LYS A 363 -15.76 -9.27 27.16
CA LYS A 363 -14.84 -10.37 27.51
C LYS A 363 -13.42 -9.85 27.72
N ILE A 364 -12.94 -8.98 26.83
CA ILE A 364 -11.58 -8.39 26.89
C ILE A 364 -11.40 -7.55 28.15
N ILE A 365 -12.29 -6.56 28.35
CA ILE A 365 -12.20 -5.64 29.49
C ILE A 365 -12.25 -6.44 30.80
N ARG A 366 -13.19 -7.38 30.91
CA ARG A 366 -13.33 -8.23 32.08
C ARG A 366 -12.07 -9.06 32.36
N ALA A 367 -11.50 -9.70 31.34
CA ALA A 367 -10.30 -10.52 31.53
C ALA A 367 -9.11 -9.69 32.02
N ILE A 368 -8.89 -8.51 31.43
CA ILE A 368 -7.81 -7.60 31.84
C ILE A 368 -8.03 -7.11 33.29
N LEU A 369 -9.28 -6.80 33.66
CA LEU A 369 -9.60 -6.41 35.03
C LEU A 369 -9.36 -7.54 36.03
N ILE A 370 -9.73 -8.79 35.70
CA ILE A 370 -9.45 -9.95 36.55
C ILE A 370 -7.94 -10.05 36.83
N CYS A 371 -7.12 -10.02 35.78
CA CYS A 371 -5.68 -10.10 35.92
C CYS A 371 -5.09 -8.90 36.70
N ARG A 372 -5.64 -7.69 36.51
CA ARG A 372 -5.12 -6.48 37.14
C ARG A 372 -5.58 -6.28 38.59
N VAL A 373 -6.77 -6.78 38.95
CA VAL A 373 -7.23 -6.85 40.35
C VAL A 373 -6.41 -7.90 41.11
N GLY A 374 -6.10 -9.01 40.45
CA GLY A 374 -5.19 -10.04 40.95
C GLY A 374 -5.84 -10.99 41.96
N ASN A 375 -5.06 -11.96 42.42
CA ASN A 375 -5.53 -13.11 43.21
C ASN A 375 -5.53 -12.88 44.74
N GLY A 376 -5.35 -11.65 45.20
CA GLY A 376 -5.48 -11.31 46.62
C GLY A 376 -4.38 -11.86 47.53
N VAL A 377 -3.23 -12.26 46.97
CA VAL A 377 -2.06 -12.70 47.74
C VAL A 377 -1.15 -11.51 48.08
N SER A 378 -0.40 -11.61 49.18
CA SER A 378 0.50 -10.53 49.63
C SER A 378 1.68 -10.30 48.68
N TYR A 379 2.19 -11.37 48.06
CA TYR A 379 3.28 -11.29 47.10
C TYR A 379 2.88 -10.41 45.89
N ASN A 380 3.63 -9.33 45.68
CA ASN A 380 3.35 -8.30 44.66
C ASN A 380 1.90 -7.80 44.63
N ALA A 381 1.21 -7.80 45.79
CA ALA A 381 -0.20 -7.46 45.92
C ALA A 381 -1.13 -8.24 44.96
N GLY A 382 -0.74 -9.48 44.61
CA GLY A 382 -1.58 -10.39 43.84
C GLY A 382 -1.53 -10.22 42.32
N VAL A 383 -0.65 -9.36 41.79
CA VAL A 383 -0.55 -9.03 40.36
C VAL A 383 0.86 -9.30 39.84
N SER A 384 1.00 -9.84 38.63
CA SER A 384 2.30 -9.98 37.97
C SER A 384 3.03 -8.62 37.86
N PRO A 385 4.28 -8.48 38.36
CA PRO A 385 5.05 -7.25 38.17
C PRO A 385 5.27 -6.89 36.70
N ALA A 386 5.46 -7.89 35.84
CA ALA A 386 5.66 -7.71 34.41
C ALA A 386 4.34 -7.57 33.63
N GLY A 387 3.22 -8.05 34.19
CA GLY A 387 1.87 -7.89 33.65
C GLY A 387 1.19 -6.57 34.04
N ARG A 388 1.42 -6.06 35.26
CA ARG A 388 0.88 -4.78 35.74
C ARG A 388 1.00 -3.62 34.73
N PRO A 389 2.20 -3.30 34.19
CA PRO A 389 2.31 -2.21 33.22
C PRO A 389 1.53 -2.47 31.92
N VAL A 390 1.35 -3.74 31.53
CA VAL A 390 0.57 -4.13 30.36
C VAL A 390 -0.91 -3.77 30.60
N TYR A 391 -1.49 -4.24 31.70
CA TYR A 391 -2.88 -3.97 32.04
C TYR A 391 -3.15 -2.48 32.32
N ASP A 392 -2.25 -1.80 33.04
CA ASP A 392 -2.35 -0.36 33.31
C ASP A 392 -2.36 0.44 32.00
N SER A 393 -1.53 0.04 31.03
CA SER A 393 -1.52 0.69 29.72
C SER A 393 -2.85 0.53 28.98
N PHE A 394 -3.54 -0.60 29.12
CA PHE A 394 -4.86 -0.81 28.50
C PHE A 394 -5.93 0.03 29.20
N ILE A 395 -5.97 0.00 30.53
CA ILE A 395 -6.93 0.76 31.34
C ILE A 395 -6.79 2.26 31.07
N ALA A 396 -5.55 2.74 30.95
CA ALA A 396 -5.25 4.13 30.63
C ALA A 396 -5.70 4.57 29.21
N LYS A 397 -6.23 3.67 28.37
CA LYS A 397 -6.81 3.99 27.05
C LYS A 397 -8.33 3.96 27.03
N LEU A 398 -9.00 3.53 28.10
CA LEU A 398 -10.46 3.42 28.11
C LEU A 398 -11.10 4.80 28.21
N GLY A 399 -11.97 5.13 27.26
CA GLY A 399 -12.89 6.26 27.28
C GLY A 399 -14.22 5.90 27.94
N ASP A 400 -15.15 6.86 27.95
CA ASP A 400 -16.38 6.82 28.76
C ASP A 400 -17.18 5.51 28.61
N ASP A 401 -17.46 5.08 27.38
CA ASP A 401 -18.24 3.87 27.12
C ASP A 401 -17.57 2.61 27.67
N ASN A 402 -16.26 2.49 27.52
CA ASN A 402 -15.52 1.34 28.00
C ASN A 402 -15.26 1.40 29.52
N VAL A 403 -15.19 2.60 30.11
CA VAL A 403 -15.19 2.77 31.57
C VAL A 403 -16.52 2.29 32.16
N VAL A 404 -17.66 2.56 31.51
CA VAL A 404 -18.95 2.01 31.92
C VAL A 404 -18.92 0.48 31.90
N GLN A 405 -18.39 -0.13 30.83
CA GLN A 405 -18.24 -1.60 30.77
C GLN A 405 -17.32 -2.14 31.87
N ALA A 406 -16.22 -1.44 32.18
CA ALA A 406 -15.33 -1.81 33.28
C ALA A 406 -16.03 -1.74 34.64
N LEU A 407 -16.84 -0.71 34.88
CA LEU A 407 -17.65 -0.59 36.10
C LEU A 407 -18.66 -1.74 36.20
N VAL A 408 -19.36 -2.07 35.10
CA VAL A 408 -20.26 -3.23 35.04
C VAL A 408 -19.51 -4.52 35.36
N ALA A 409 -18.27 -4.69 34.88
CA ALA A 409 -17.47 -5.87 35.18
C ALA A 409 -17.20 -6.04 36.68
N PHE A 410 -16.97 -4.96 37.45
CA PHE A 410 -16.81 -5.03 38.91
C PHE A 410 -18.07 -5.51 39.66
N TYR A 411 -19.25 -5.47 39.04
CA TYR A 411 -20.48 -6.05 39.59
C TYR A 411 -20.59 -7.56 39.40
N ARG A 412 -19.85 -8.11 38.43
CA ARG A 412 -19.93 -9.53 38.13
C ARG A 412 -19.34 -10.35 39.29
N PRO A 413 -19.92 -11.52 39.61
CA PRO A 413 -19.49 -12.32 40.75
C PRO A 413 -17.98 -12.59 40.78
N GLU A 414 -17.38 -12.84 39.62
CA GLU A 414 -15.96 -13.15 39.43
C GLU A 414 -15.03 -12.07 39.99
N LEU A 415 -15.35 -10.80 39.75
CA LEU A 415 -14.56 -9.66 40.25
C LEU A 415 -15.07 -9.17 41.60
N HIS A 416 -16.38 -9.19 41.82
CA HIS A 416 -16.99 -8.66 43.02
C HIS A 416 -16.55 -9.40 44.29
N VAL A 417 -16.52 -10.75 44.24
CA VAL A 417 -16.19 -11.59 45.41
C VAL A 417 -14.78 -11.30 45.92
N VAL A 418 -13.83 -11.05 45.01
CA VAL A 418 -12.43 -10.80 45.39
C VAL A 418 -12.21 -9.41 46.00
N LEU A 419 -13.14 -8.46 45.86
CA LEU A 419 -13.03 -7.11 46.48
C LEU A 419 -13.10 -7.13 48.01
N SER A 420 -13.54 -8.24 48.60
CA SER A 420 -13.47 -8.48 50.05
C SER A 420 -12.01 -8.57 50.54
N ASN A 421 -11.08 -9.00 49.67
CA ASN A 421 -9.65 -9.06 49.95
C ASN A 421 -9.00 -7.67 49.91
N GLN A 422 -8.16 -7.35 50.90
CA GLN A 422 -7.52 -6.04 51.02
C GLN A 422 -6.63 -5.66 49.82
N TYR A 423 -5.89 -6.61 49.24
CA TYR A 423 -4.98 -6.34 48.11
C TYR A 423 -5.76 -6.11 46.82
N CYS A 424 -6.75 -6.97 46.54
CA CYS A 424 -7.65 -6.80 45.41
C CYS A 424 -8.40 -5.46 45.48
N LYS A 425 -8.84 -5.06 46.68
CA LYS A 425 -9.48 -3.76 46.92
C LYS A 425 -8.54 -2.59 46.61
N ILE A 426 -7.30 -2.62 47.09
CA ILE A 426 -6.31 -1.59 46.78
C ILE A 426 -6.09 -1.51 45.26
N ASN A 427 -5.94 -2.65 44.59
CA ASN A 427 -5.78 -2.70 43.13
C ASN A 427 -7.01 -2.15 42.40
N ALA A 428 -8.23 -2.52 42.81
CA ALA A 428 -9.47 -2.01 42.23
C ALA A 428 -9.58 -0.48 42.37
N VAL A 429 -9.19 0.07 43.53
CA VAL A 429 -9.17 1.53 43.76
C VAL A 429 -8.14 2.22 42.86
N GLN A 430 -6.98 1.61 42.62
CA GLN A 430 -6.01 2.14 41.65
C GLN A 430 -6.60 2.17 40.24
N ILE A 431 -7.23 1.08 39.80
CA ILE A 431 -7.91 0.99 38.50
C ILE A 431 -8.96 2.09 38.36
N LEU A 432 -9.79 2.31 39.39
CA LEU A 432 -10.79 3.40 39.40
C LEU A 432 -10.15 4.78 39.25
N ASN A 433 -9.05 5.04 39.96
CA ASN A 433 -8.31 6.29 39.83
C ASN A 433 -7.68 6.48 38.45
N ASP A 434 -7.22 5.40 37.81
CA ASP A 434 -6.65 5.46 36.47
C ASP A 434 -7.73 5.70 35.41
N MET A 435 -8.86 5.00 35.49
CA MET A 435 -10.02 5.27 34.62
C MET A 435 -10.52 6.70 34.78
N ARG A 436 -10.55 7.22 36.02
CA ARG A 436 -11.03 8.59 36.32
C ARG A 436 -10.27 9.69 35.56
N LYS A 437 -9.01 9.46 35.21
CA LYS A 437 -8.18 10.43 34.45
C LYS A 437 -8.67 10.60 33.01
N ASN A 438 -9.33 9.60 32.46
CA ASN A 438 -9.78 9.58 31.06
C ASN A 438 -11.25 9.95 30.89
N VAL A 439 -12.04 9.86 31.95
CA VAL A 439 -13.48 10.13 31.89
C VAL A 439 -13.75 11.60 31.56
N ILE A 440 -14.57 11.83 30.53
CA ILE A 440 -15.00 13.16 30.09
C ILE A 440 -16.35 13.51 30.70
N SER A 441 -17.32 12.60 30.68
CA SER A 441 -18.67 12.78 31.22
C SER A 441 -18.65 13.15 32.71
N ASP A 442 -19.20 14.32 33.05
CA ASP A 442 -19.26 14.78 34.44
C ASP A 442 -20.07 13.86 35.34
N LYS A 443 -21.11 13.22 34.78
CA LYS A 443 -21.89 12.23 35.53
C LYS A 443 -21.07 10.98 35.83
N LEU A 444 -20.27 10.51 34.86
CA LEU A 444 -19.40 9.36 35.04
C LEU A 444 -18.24 9.68 36.00
N LYS A 445 -17.72 10.91 35.98
CA LYS A 445 -16.75 11.38 36.99
C LYS A 445 -17.34 11.28 38.40
N GLN A 446 -18.56 11.77 38.61
CA GLN A 446 -19.24 11.65 39.90
C GLN A 446 -19.41 10.19 40.36
N ILE A 447 -19.76 9.29 39.45
CA ILE A 447 -19.90 7.86 39.74
C ILE A 447 -18.57 7.26 40.22
N VAL A 448 -17.49 7.51 39.48
CA VAL A 448 -16.16 7.00 39.83
C VAL A 448 -15.62 7.66 41.10
N ASP A 449 -15.77 8.96 41.26
CA ASP A 449 -15.35 9.72 42.46
C ASP A 449 -16.07 9.22 43.71
N TYR A 450 -17.36 8.89 43.60
CA TYR A 450 -18.13 8.29 44.70
C TYR A 450 -17.56 6.93 45.13
N LEU A 451 -17.17 6.07 44.17
CA LEU A 451 -16.55 4.78 44.48
C LEU A 451 -15.17 4.94 45.13
N VAL A 452 -14.36 5.87 44.62
CA VAL A 452 -13.02 6.16 45.16
C VAL A 452 -13.12 6.74 46.58
N ALA A 453 -14.05 7.66 46.82
CA ALA A 453 -14.27 8.25 48.15
C ALA A 453 -14.70 7.20 49.19
N ASN A 454 -15.38 6.13 48.77
CA ASN A 454 -15.86 5.06 49.63
C ASN A 454 -15.01 3.77 49.53
N ALA A 455 -13.75 3.90 49.11
CA ALA A 455 -12.83 2.80 48.85
C ALA A 455 -12.74 1.74 49.96
N VAL A 456 -12.82 2.14 51.24
CA VAL A 456 -12.69 1.22 52.40
C VAL A 456 -13.73 0.10 52.35
N ASN A 457 -14.95 0.41 51.92
CA ASN A 457 -16.09 -0.51 51.84
C ASN A 457 -16.55 -0.76 50.40
N LEU A 458 -15.63 -0.68 49.42
CA LEU A 458 -15.94 -0.71 47.98
C LEU A 458 -16.93 -1.81 47.57
N GLU A 459 -16.74 -3.04 48.04
CA GLU A 459 -17.64 -4.18 47.81
C GLU A 459 -19.09 -3.88 48.23
N LYS A 460 -19.30 -3.34 49.44
CA LYS A 460 -20.64 -3.02 49.98
C LYS A 460 -21.25 -1.82 49.27
N VAL A 461 -20.43 -0.80 49.00
CA VAL A 461 -20.83 0.46 48.36
C VAL A 461 -21.35 0.22 46.96
N MET A 462 -20.69 -0.67 46.21
CA MET A 462 -21.16 -1.06 44.88
C MET A 462 -22.59 -1.63 44.95
N LYS A 463 -22.95 -2.39 45.99
CA LYS A 463 -24.31 -2.93 46.12
C LYS A 463 -25.34 -1.96 46.74
N SER A 464 -24.92 -0.76 47.15
CA SER A 464 -25.82 0.17 47.86
C SER A 464 -26.89 0.77 46.93
N THR A 465 -28.03 1.12 47.51
CA THR A 465 -29.15 1.75 46.78
C THR A 465 -28.73 3.12 46.24
N GLU A 466 -27.91 3.86 47.00
CA GLU A 466 -27.40 5.18 46.62
C GLU A 466 -26.52 5.10 45.38
N PHE A 467 -25.58 4.14 45.34
CA PHE A 467 -24.75 3.96 44.16
C PHE A 467 -25.58 3.55 42.95
N LYS A 468 -26.50 2.58 43.11
CA LYS A 468 -27.38 2.13 42.02
C LYS A 468 -28.19 3.29 41.45
N ALA A 469 -28.74 4.15 42.31
CA ALA A 469 -29.46 5.35 41.88
C ALA A 469 -28.54 6.35 41.16
N LEU A 470 -27.31 6.55 41.66
CA LEU A 470 -26.33 7.44 41.06
C LEU A 470 -25.91 6.97 39.65
N ALA A 471 -25.73 5.67 39.47
CA ALA A 471 -25.22 5.05 38.25
C ALA A 471 -26.30 4.54 37.29
N ALA A 472 -27.59 4.58 37.67
CA ALA A 472 -28.71 4.05 36.88
C ALA A 472 -28.80 4.60 35.45
N THR A 473 -28.26 5.80 35.20
CA THR A 473 -28.25 6.41 33.87
C THR A 473 -27.21 5.83 32.92
N HIS A 474 -26.21 5.11 33.44
CA HIS A 474 -25.09 4.56 32.66
C HIS A 474 -24.95 3.04 32.83
N ILE A 475 -25.34 2.49 33.97
CA ILE A 475 -25.21 1.06 34.30
C ILE A 475 -26.61 0.46 34.46
N ASN A 476 -26.89 -0.57 33.65
CA ASN A 476 -28.04 -1.43 33.87
C ASN A 476 -27.64 -2.57 34.81
N PHE A 477 -28.23 -2.60 36.00
CA PHE A 477 -27.81 -3.50 37.07
C PHE A 477 -28.36 -4.92 36.98
N GLY A 478 -29.29 -5.19 36.05
CA GLY A 478 -29.88 -6.52 35.85
C GLY A 478 -30.82 -6.93 36.98
#